data_AF-A0AAV7UBS1-F1
#
_entry.id   AF-A0AAV7UBS1-F1
#
_cell.length_a   1.000
_cell.length_b   1.000
_cell.length_c   1.000
_cell.angle_alpha   90.00
_cell.angle_beta   90.00
_cell.angle_gamma   90.00
#
_symmetry.space_group_name_H-M   'P 1'
#
loop_
_entity.id
_entity.type
_entity.pdbx_description
1 polymer ?
#
loop_
_entity_poly.entity_id
_entity_poly.type
_entity_poly.pdbx_seq_one_letter_code
_entity_poly.pdbx_strand_id
1 'polypeptide(L)'
;MTDQGDLDTFIRDLAAPQLNPDQAELLDKEITEGEVADSTSQLSSGKTPGTYGFSMEFSNSVKSKVAKPMLNMSTKAKEVDTLPRDLKEATTILMLKDRKPTEDCAS
;
A
#
# COMPACT_ATOMS: atom_id res chain seq x y z
N MET A 1 -14.14 10.84 25.02
CA MET A 1 -13.32 9.81 25.66
C MET A 1 -13.98 8.49 25.35
N THR A 2 -13.55 7.82 24.29
CA THR A 2 -13.93 6.43 24.04
C THR A 2 -13.19 5.61 25.10
N ASP A 3 -13.93 4.83 25.89
CA ASP A 3 -13.33 3.96 26.90
C ASP A 3 -12.56 2.85 26.19
N GLN A 4 -11.29 2.62 26.56
CA GLN A 4 -10.43 1.63 25.90
C GLN A 4 -11.05 0.23 25.96
N GLY A 5 -11.76 -0.07 27.06
CA GLY A 5 -12.48 -1.34 27.25
C GLY A 5 -13.65 -1.55 26.27
N ASP A 6 -14.32 -0.49 25.84
CA ASP A 6 -15.39 -0.56 24.85
C ASP A 6 -14.83 -0.84 23.45
N LEU A 7 -13.68 -0.25 23.11
CA LEU A 7 -13.03 -0.48 21.81
C LEU A 7 -12.49 -1.90 21.69
N ASP A 8 -11.81 -2.40 22.74
CA ASP A 8 -11.25 -3.76 22.73
C ASP A 8 -12.36 -4.82 22.64
N THR A 9 -13.49 -4.59 23.32
CA THR A 9 -14.67 -5.45 23.22
C THR A 9 -15.26 -5.41 21.80
N PHE A 10 -15.41 -4.22 21.22
CA PHE A 10 -15.92 -4.05 19.86
C PHE A 10 -15.04 -4.73 18.81
N ILE A 11 -13.70 -4.58 18.89
CA ILE A 11 -12.75 -5.21 17.97
C ILE A 11 -12.81 -6.74 18.09
N ARG A 12 -12.95 -7.27 19.31
CA ARG A 12 -13.10 -8.72 19.53
C ARG A 12 -14.40 -9.25 18.93
N ASP A 13 -15.48 -8.51 19.09
CA ASP A 13 -16.81 -8.90 18.61
C ASP A 13 -16.94 -8.80 17.08
N LEU A 14 -16.10 -8.00 16.42
CA LEU A 14 -15.94 -7.92 14.96
C LEU A 14 -15.46 -9.24 14.33
N ALA A 15 -15.06 -10.23 15.13
CA ALA A 15 -14.56 -11.53 14.69
C ALA A 15 -13.46 -11.43 13.61
N ALA A 16 -12.62 -10.40 13.72
CA ALA A 16 -11.54 -10.16 12.78
C ALA A 16 -10.59 -11.36 12.74
N PRO A 17 -10.08 -11.76 11.55
CA PRO A 17 -9.08 -12.82 11.45
C PRO A 17 -7.91 -12.54 12.40
N GLN A 18 -7.62 -13.48 13.28
CA GLN A 18 -6.49 -13.40 14.21
C GLN A 18 -5.26 -14.02 13.56
N LEU A 19 -4.11 -13.36 13.73
CA LEU A 19 -2.83 -13.94 13.33
C LEU A 19 -2.50 -15.09 14.27
N ASN A 20 -2.01 -16.20 13.71
CA ASN A 20 -1.37 -17.22 14.52
C ASN A 20 0.06 -16.77 14.93
N PRO A 21 0.68 -17.39 15.94
CA PRO A 21 2.00 -16.99 16.42
C PRO A 21 3.09 -16.99 15.33
N ASP A 22 3.07 -17.97 14.42
CA ASP A 22 4.05 -18.09 13.35
C ASP A 22 3.91 -16.93 12.34
N GLN A 23 2.68 -16.52 12.04
CA GLN A 23 2.39 -15.36 11.20
C GLN A 23 2.82 -14.05 11.85
N ALA A 24 2.59 -13.90 13.15
CA ALA A 24 3.03 -12.73 13.90
C ALA A 24 4.56 -12.62 13.87
N GLU A 25 5.27 -13.73 14.17
CA GLU A 25 6.73 -13.76 14.11
C GLU A 25 7.26 -13.46 12.70
N LEU A 26 6.59 -13.98 11.66
CA LEU A 26 6.97 -13.68 10.28
C LEU A 26 6.81 -12.19 9.93
N LEU A 27 5.71 -11.56 10.36
CA LEU A 27 5.43 -10.14 10.08
C LEU A 27 6.35 -9.18 10.85
N ASP A 28 6.85 -9.60 12.02
CA ASP A 28 7.77 -8.80 12.82
C ASP A 28 9.20 -8.79 12.27
N LYS A 29 9.56 -9.77 11.43
CA LYS A 29 10.89 -9.87 10.80
C LYS A 29 11.22 -8.65 9.95
N GLU A 30 12.52 -8.46 9.72
CA GLU A 30 13.00 -7.44 8.81
C GLU A 30 12.67 -7.81 7.36
N ILE A 31 12.25 -6.82 6.58
CA ILE A 31 12.02 -6.97 5.15
C ILE A 31 13.36 -7.22 4.47
N THR A 32 13.40 -8.19 3.57
CA THR A 32 14.59 -8.56 2.80
C THR A 32 14.57 -7.96 1.40
N GLU A 33 15.74 -7.82 0.79
CA GLU A 33 15.84 -7.33 -0.60
C GLU A 33 15.19 -8.29 -1.60
N GLY A 34 15.20 -9.60 -1.32
CA GLY A 34 14.53 -10.62 -2.12
C GLY A 34 13.02 -10.43 -2.13
N GLU A 35 12.40 -10.23 -0.97
CA GLU A 35 10.95 -9.96 -0.87
C GLU A 35 10.55 -8.71 -1.65
N VAL A 36 11.37 -7.66 -1.59
CA VAL A 36 11.14 -6.42 -2.34
C VAL A 36 11.25 -6.68 -3.85
N ALA A 37 12.28 -7.41 -4.30
CA ALA A 37 12.48 -7.73 -5.70
C ALA A 37 11.33 -8.59 -6.26
N ASP A 38 10.95 -9.65 -5.52
CA ASP A 38 9.87 -10.56 -5.89
C ASP A 38 8.52 -9.84 -5.94
N SER A 39 8.20 -9.04 -4.92
CA SER A 39 6.97 -8.25 -4.89
C SER A 39 6.90 -7.26 -6.06
N THR A 40 8.02 -6.62 -6.37
CA THR A 40 8.11 -5.67 -7.50
C THR A 40 7.96 -6.39 -8.84
N SER A 41 8.45 -7.63 -8.95
CA SER A 41 8.32 -8.45 -10.16
C SER A 41 6.86 -8.81 -10.46
N GLN A 42 6.05 -9.02 -9.42
CA GLN A 42 4.65 -9.44 -9.51
C GLN A 42 3.67 -8.28 -9.81
N LEU A 43 4.16 -7.03 -9.88
CA LEU A 43 3.33 -5.89 -10.27
C LEU A 43 2.76 -6.09 -11.68
N SER A 44 1.43 -6.08 -11.80
CA SER A 44 0.74 -6.26 -13.08
C SER A 44 0.95 -5.10 -14.05
N SER A 45 1.10 -5.43 -15.34
CA SER A 45 1.19 -4.47 -16.44
C SER A 45 -0.15 -3.79 -16.73
N GLY A 46 -0.09 -2.63 -17.39
CA GLY A 46 -1.29 -1.89 -17.84
C GLY A 46 -1.93 -0.96 -16.81
N LYS A 47 -1.28 -0.75 -15.65
CA LYS A 47 -1.73 0.26 -14.68
C LYS A 47 -1.48 1.67 -15.20
N THR A 48 -2.39 2.58 -14.87
CA THR A 48 -2.22 4.01 -15.14
C THR A 48 -0.97 4.53 -14.40
N PRO A 49 -0.12 5.32 -15.07
CA PRO A 49 1.00 6.00 -14.42
C PRO A 49 0.56 6.80 -13.18
N GLY A 50 1.43 6.88 -12.17
CA GLY A 50 1.21 7.72 -11.00
C GLY A 50 1.34 9.23 -11.31
N THR A 51 1.36 10.06 -10.26
CA THR A 51 1.55 11.53 -10.33
C THR A 51 2.64 11.97 -11.30
N TYR A 52 3.75 11.24 -11.33
CA TYR A 52 4.94 11.56 -12.12
C TYR A 52 4.89 11.05 -13.57
N GLY A 53 3.82 10.37 -14.00
CA GLY A 53 3.65 9.94 -15.38
C GLY A 53 4.56 8.79 -15.84
N PHE A 54 5.33 8.17 -14.93
CA PHE A 54 6.15 7.00 -15.27
C PHE A 54 5.29 5.79 -15.62
N SER A 55 5.53 5.20 -16.79
CA SER A 55 4.86 3.98 -17.21
C SER A 55 5.34 2.77 -16.41
N MET A 56 4.53 1.70 -16.43
CA MET A 56 4.95 0.42 -15.87
C MET A 56 6.20 -0.13 -16.58
N GLU A 57 6.35 0.13 -17.89
CA GLU A 57 7.54 -0.29 -18.65
C GLU A 57 8.82 0.42 -18.19
N PHE A 58 8.72 1.72 -17.89
CA PHE A 58 9.85 2.44 -17.28
C PHE A 58 10.21 1.82 -15.93
N SER A 59 9.20 1.60 -15.08
CA SER A 59 9.39 1.00 -13.76
C SER A 59 10.02 -0.40 -13.86
N ASN A 60 9.57 -1.22 -14.83
CA ASN A 60 10.16 -2.52 -15.18
C ASN A 60 11.64 -2.40 -15.55
N SER A 61 12.01 -1.41 -16.36
CA SER A 61 13.40 -1.21 -16.80
C SER A 61 14.38 -0.87 -15.65
N VAL A 62 13.86 -0.33 -14.54
CA VAL A 62 14.66 0.07 -13.37
C VAL A 62 14.48 -0.84 -12.16
N LYS A 63 13.66 -1.91 -12.21
CA LYS A 63 13.34 -2.77 -11.05
C LYS A 63 14.58 -3.24 -10.29
N SER A 64 15.61 -3.70 -11.01
CA SER A 64 16.87 -4.18 -10.42
C SER A 64 17.63 -3.10 -9.65
N LYS A 65 17.41 -1.83 -9.98
CA LYS A 65 18.03 -0.67 -9.31
C LYS A 65 17.15 -0.11 -8.20
N VAL A 66 15.86 -0.43 -8.17
CA VAL A 66 14.88 0.14 -7.23
C VAL A 66 14.72 -0.71 -5.96
N ALA A 67 15.01 -2.01 -6.03
CA ALA A 67 14.85 -2.91 -4.87
C ALA A 67 15.61 -2.40 -3.63
N LYS A 68 16.89 -2.07 -3.77
CA LYS A 68 17.71 -1.58 -2.65
C LYS A 68 17.25 -0.22 -2.09
N PRO A 69 17.02 0.83 -2.91
CA PRO A 69 16.42 2.07 -2.43
C PRO A 69 15.08 1.89 -1.71
N MET A 70 14.21 1.01 -2.23
CA MET A 70 12.90 0.77 -1.65
C MET A 70 12.97 0.04 -0.31
N LEU A 71 13.89 -0.93 -0.18
CA LEU A 71 14.22 -1.56 1.10
C LEU A 71 14.69 -0.51 2.12
N ASN A 72 15.69 0.29 1.77
CA ASN A 72 16.24 1.31 2.67
C ASN A 72 15.17 2.31 3.14
N MET A 73 14.29 2.75 2.23
CA MET A 73 13.17 3.63 2.56
C MET A 73 12.19 2.96 3.54
N SER A 74 11.85 1.69 3.30
CA SER A 74 10.91 0.93 4.13
C SER A 74 11.47 0.68 5.54
N THR A 75 12.74 0.27 5.64
CA THR A 75 13.44 0.12 6.92
C THR A 75 13.48 1.45 7.66
N LYS A 76 13.81 2.54 6.96
CA LYS A 76 13.85 3.86 7.60
C LYS A 76 12.48 4.31 8.10
N ALA A 77 11.42 4.05 7.32
CA ALA A 77 10.06 4.37 7.71
C ALA A 77 9.60 3.60 8.96
N LYS A 78 10.00 2.33 9.09
CA LYS A 78 9.76 1.50 10.29
C LYS A 78 10.51 2.06 11.51
N GLU A 79 11.77 2.47 11.36
CA GLU A 79 12.56 3.07 12.44
C GLU A 79 11.97 4.38 13.00
N VAL A 80 11.48 5.24 12.11
CA VAL A 80 10.96 6.57 12.48
C VAL A 80 9.44 6.60 12.67
N ASP A 81 8.80 5.43 12.56
CA ASP A 81 7.35 5.23 12.62
C ASP A 81 6.57 6.23 11.73
N THR A 82 7.10 6.52 10.55
CA THR A 82 6.52 7.50 9.63
C THR A 82 6.94 7.26 8.18
N LEU A 83 5.96 7.26 7.28
CA LEU A 83 6.20 7.22 5.84
C LEU A 83 6.65 8.59 5.28
N PRO A 84 7.48 8.60 4.22
CA PRO A 84 7.76 9.80 3.42
C PRO A 84 6.49 10.52 2.99
N ARG A 85 6.55 11.86 2.88
CA ARG A 85 5.40 12.70 2.49
C ARG A 85 4.77 12.24 1.18
N ASP A 86 5.59 11.99 0.16
CA ASP A 86 5.12 11.64 -1.17
C ASP A 86 4.32 10.32 -1.19
N LEU A 87 4.56 9.40 -0.23
CA LEU A 87 3.77 8.16 -0.09
C LEU A 87 2.41 8.39 0.62
N LYS A 88 2.19 9.58 1.16
CA LYS A 88 0.92 10.00 1.78
C LYS A 88 0.04 10.81 0.82
N GLU A 89 0.58 11.18 -0.34
CA GLU A 89 -0.15 11.94 -1.36
C GLU A 89 -0.88 10.99 -2.31
N ALA A 90 -2.10 11.36 -2.71
CA ALA A 90 -2.91 10.59 -3.64
C ALA A 90 -3.32 11.43 -4.84
N THR A 91 -3.23 10.87 -6.05
CA THR A 91 -3.79 11.49 -7.25
C THR A 91 -5.27 11.17 -7.35
N THR A 92 -6.11 12.21 -7.35
CA THR A 92 -7.54 12.04 -7.62
C THR A 92 -7.81 12.33 -9.09
N ILE A 93 -8.33 11.33 -9.81
CA ILE A 93 -8.72 11.45 -11.22
C ILE A 93 -10.22 11.15 -11.31
N LEU A 94 -11.00 12.08 -11.85
CA LEU A 94 -12.42 11.86 -12.13
C LEU A 94 -12.56 10.96 -13.35
N MET A 95 -13.07 9.74 -13.15
CA MET A 95 -13.45 8.83 -14.23
C MET A 95 -14.97 8.78 -14.35
N LEU A 96 -15.50 9.24 -15.49
CA LEU A 96 -16.94 9.15 -15.77
C LEU A 96 -17.30 7.69 -16.05
N LYS A 97 -18.39 7.23 -15.44
CA LYS A 97 -18.94 5.91 -15.73
C LYS A 97 -19.57 5.92 -17.12
N ASP A 98 -19.25 4.91 -17.92
CA ASP A 98 -19.89 4.73 -19.22
C ASP A 98 -21.41 4.71 -19.09
N ARG A 99 -22.08 5.51 -19.94
CA ARG A 99 -23.55 5.60 -20.07
C ARG A 99 -24.32 6.23 -18.89
N LYS A 100 -23.66 6.96 -17.97
CA LYS A 100 -24.39 7.85 -17.03
C LYS A 100 -24.39 9.28 -17.58
N PRO A 101 -25.56 9.91 -17.82
CA PRO A 101 -25.61 11.32 -18.22
C PRO A 101 -25.03 12.19 -17.11
N THR A 102 -24.23 13.19 -17.49
CA THR A 102 -23.49 14.09 -16.57
C THR A 102 -24.39 14.96 -15.68
N GLU A 103 -25.68 14.96 -15.94
CA GLU A 103 -26.67 15.91 -15.42
C GLU A 103 -27.62 15.27 -14.39
N ASP A 104 -27.54 13.95 -14.23
CA ASP A 104 -28.37 13.22 -13.27
C ASP A 104 -27.63 13.08 -11.92
N CYS A 105 -27.90 14.03 -11.01
CA CYS A 105 -27.31 14.10 -9.67
C CYS A 105 -27.87 13.04 -8.69
N ALA A 106 -28.80 12.19 -9.12
CA ALA A 106 -29.26 11.07 -8.31
C ALA A 106 -28.10 10.06 -8.13
N SER A 107 -27.62 9.98 -6.89
CA SER A 107 -26.65 8.99 -6.40
C SER A 107 -27.38 7.95 -5.57
#